data_AF-A0A7C3F4A1-F1
#
_entry.id   AF-A0A7C3F4A1-F1
#
_cell.length_a   1.000
_cell.length_b   1.000
_cell.length_c   1.000
_cell.angle_alpha   90.00
_cell.angle_beta   90.00
_cell.angle_gamma   90.00
#
_symmetry.space_group_name_H-M   'P 1'
#
loop_
_entity.id
_entity.type
_entity.pdbx_description
1 polymer ?
#
loop_
_entity_poly.entity_id
_entity_poly.type
_entity_poly.pdbx_seq_one_letter_code
_entity_poly.pdbx_strand_id
1 'polypeptide(L)'
;MLIRYLREPYTDPGGGPLRVTMDRCVACLRTDRALLTDDHPGWIVLPNQPIVLEIKFTDTFPLWLSDMVRELDLVRVRSPKYVRSVDALSALGIGLA
;
A
#
# COMPACT_ATOMS: atom_id res chain seq x y z
N MET A 1 13.42 -8.21 -4.92
CA MET A 1 11.96 -8.06 -5.15
C MET A 1 11.62 -6.58 -5.18
N LEU A 2 10.80 -6.18 -6.14
CA LEU A 2 10.27 -4.82 -6.26
C LEU A 2 8.78 -4.81 -5.98
N ILE A 3 8.28 -3.68 -5.50
CA ILE A 3 6.88 -3.44 -5.18
C ILE A 3 6.50 -2.11 -5.79
N ARG A 4 5.40 -2.07 -6.54
CA ARG A 4 4.83 -0.84 -7.08
C ARG A 4 3.39 -0.70 -6.65
N TYR A 5 2.89 0.53 -6.64
CA TYR A 5 1.50 0.86 -6.33
C TYR A 5 1.21 2.28 -6.79
N LEU A 6 -0.06 2.55 -7.07
CA LEU A 6 -0.55 3.90 -7.33
C LEU A 6 -0.90 4.55 -5.99
N ARG A 7 -0.25 5.65 -5.67
CA ARG A 7 -0.48 6.43 -4.45
C ARG A 7 -1.18 7.73 -4.77
N GLU A 8 -2.29 7.97 -4.10
CA GLU A 8 -2.97 9.27 -4.06
C GLU A 8 -2.72 9.93 -2.69
N PRO A 9 -1.90 10.99 -2.62
CA PRO A 9 -1.59 11.67 -1.37
C PRO A 9 -2.51 12.86 -1.10
N TYR A 10 -2.91 13.00 0.16
CA TYR A 10 -3.61 14.15 0.72
C TYR A 10 -2.77 14.67 1.90
N THR A 11 -2.12 15.81 1.70
CA THR A 11 -1.22 16.41 2.69
C THR A 11 -1.57 17.87 2.88
N ASP A 12 -1.37 18.37 4.09
CA ASP A 12 -1.43 19.81 4.35
C ASP A 12 -0.32 20.52 3.53
N PRO A 13 -0.67 21.52 2.69
CA PRO A 13 0.30 22.31 1.95
C PRO A 13 1.40 22.95 2.82
N GLY A 14 1.09 23.27 4.08
CA GLY A 14 2.02 23.83 5.05
C GLY A 14 2.92 22.79 5.74
N GLY A 15 2.84 21.51 5.37
CA GLY A 15 3.60 20.44 6.01
C GLY A 15 3.06 20.03 7.38
N GLY A 16 1.77 20.24 7.60
CA GLY A 16 1.07 19.92 8.84
C GLY A 16 1.20 18.45 9.30
N PRO A 17 0.77 18.17 10.54
CA PRO A 17 1.03 16.90 11.21
C PRO A 17 0.26 15.73 10.59
N LEU A 18 -0.76 15.99 9.77
CA LEU A 18 -1.62 14.99 9.16
C LEU A 18 -1.25 14.72 7.69
N ARG A 19 -1.17 13.43 7.35
CA ARG A 19 -1.04 12.94 5.98
C ARG A 19 -1.96 11.75 5.79
N VAL A 20 -2.73 11.78 4.73
CA VAL A 20 -3.62 10.67 4.34
C VAL A 20 -3.18 10.21 2.96
N THR A 21 -3.08 8.91 2.75
CA THR A 21 -2.75 8.35 1.42
C THR A 21 -3.68 7.21 1.09
N MET A 22 -4.05 7.09 -0.18
CA MET A 22 -4.75 5.92 -0.72
C MET A 22 -3.81 5.16 -1.64
N ASP A 23 -3.48 3.93 -1.28
CA ASP A 23 -2.66 3.05 -2.10
C ASP A 23 -3.57 2.06 -2.85
N ARG A 24 -3.38 1.96 -4.17
CA ARG A 24 -4.15 1.10 -5.09
C ARG A 24 -3.23 0.32 -6.00
N CYS A 25 -3.77 -0.74 -6.60
CA CYS A 25 -3.08 -1.52 -7.65
C CYS A 25 -1.68 -1.98 -7.23
N VAL A 26 -1.51 -2.48 -5.99
CA VAL A 26 -0.17 -2.91 -5.56
C VAL A 26 0.20 -4.16 -6.36
N ALA A 27 1.39 -4.11 -6.93
CA ALA A 27 1.97 -5.19 -7.71
C ALA A 27 3.38 -5.48 -7.22
N CYS A 28 3.84 -6.70 -7.46
CA CYS A 28 5.18 -7.13 -7.10
C CYS A 28 5.89 -7.75 -8.30
N LEU A 29 7.23 -7.66 -8.28
CA LEU A 29 8.09 -8.27 -9.26
C LEU A 29 9.22 -9.00 -8.53
N ARG A 30 9.32 -10.31 -8.76
CA ARG A 30 10.51 -11.08 -8.37
C ARG A 30 11.68 -10.62 -9.23
N THR A 31 12.74 -10.18 -8.56
CA THR A 31 14.01 -9.81 -9.20
C THR A 31 15.12 -9.97 -8.17
N ASP A 32 16.26 -10.45 -8.65
CA ASP A 32 17.55 -10.54 -7.97
C ASP A 32 18.37 -9.24 -8.13
N ARG A 33 17.97 -8.37 -9.06
CA ARG A 33 18.60 -7.09 -9.35
C ARG A 33 17.71 -5.93 -8.91
N ALA A 34 18.33 -4.89 -8.36
CA ALA A 34 17.68 -3.63 -8.04
C ALA A 34 17.49 -2.74 -9.29
N LEU A 35 16.92 -3.31 -10.37
CA LEU A 35 16.66 -2.58 -11.60
C LEU A 35 15.22 -2.06 -11.56
N LEU A 36 15.04 -0.76 -11.36
CA LEU A 36 13.72 -0.12 -11.41
C LEU A 36 13.28 0.01 -12.88
N THR A 37 12.41 -0.90 -13.33
CA THR A 37 11.79 -0.82 -14.66
C THR A 37 10.27 -1.01 -14.54
N ASP A 38 9.51 -0.02 -15.03
CA ASP A 38 8.04 -0.07 -14.96
C ASP A 38 7.44 -1.03 -15.99
N ASP A 39 8.12 -1.21 -17.14
CA ASP A 39 7.63 -2.00 -18.28
C ASP A 39 8.02 -3.49 -18.23
N HIS A 40 8.51 -3.99 -17.09
CA HIS A 40 8.85 -5.40 -16.98
C HIS A 40 7.58 -6.29 -17.06
N PRO A 41 7.47 -7.26 -17.98
CA PRO A 41 6.23 -8.03 -18.15
C PRO A 41 5.89 -8.94 -16.95
N GLY A 42 6.86 -9.20 -16.07
CA GLY A 42 6.70 -10.07 -14.89
C GLY A 42 6.00 -9.44 -13.67
N TRP A 43 5.38 -8.27 -13.79
CA TRP A 43 4.63 -7.67 -12.67
C TRP A 43 3.37 -8.48 -12.35
N ILE A 44 3.20 -8.85 -11.09
CA ILE A 44 2.04 -9.60 -10.59
C ILE A 44 1.24 -8.68 -9.68
N VAL A 45 -0.02 -8.41 -10.04
CA VAL A 45 -0.96 -7.66 -9.20
C VAL A 45 -1.38 -8.54 -8.03
N LEU A 46 -1.35 -7.98 -6.81
CA LEU A 46 -1.76 -8.71 -5.62
C LEU A 46 -3.27 -9.04 -5.69
N PRO A 47 -3.68 -10.31 -5.49
CA PRO A 47 -5.09 -10.68 -5.52
C PRO A 47 -5.85 -10.07 -4.35
N ASN A 48 -7.15 -9.83 -4.55
CA ASN A 48 -8.11 -9.35 -3.53
C ASN A 48 -7.61 -8.13 -2.76
N GLN A 49 -7.03 -7.16 -3.46
CA GLN A 49 -6.50 -5.99 -2.80
C GLN A 49 -7.55 -4.90 -2.59
N PRO A 50 -7.90 -4.57 -1.33
CA PRO A 50 -8.67 -3.37 -1.06
C PRO A 50 -7.81 -2.13 -1.31
N ILE A 51 -8.46 -0.99 -1.52
CA ILE A 51 -7.80 0.32 -1.41
C ILE A 51 -7.32 0.47 0.03
N VAL A 52 -6.03 0.72 0.22
CA VAL A 52 -5.47 0.90 1.56
C VAL A 52 -5.42 2.38 1.88
N LEU A 53 -6.28 2.82 2.81
CA LEU A 53 -6.19 4.14 3.41
C LEU A 53 -5.15 4.12 4.54
N GLU A 54 -4.06 4.85 4.36
CA GLU A 54 -3.05 5.05 5.40
C GLU A 54 -3.16 6.48 5.95
N ILE A 55 -3.40 6.58 7.26
CA ILE A 55 -3.50 7.84 7.98
C ILE A 55 -2.28 7.96 8.89
N LYS A 56 -1.51 9.03 8.72
CA LYS A 56 -0.38 9.40 9.58
C LYS A 56 -0.66 10.73 10.21
N PHE A 57 -0.55 10.79 11.53
CA PHE A 57 -0.75 12.00 12.30
C PHE A 57 0.31 12.08 13.40
N THR A 58 0.60 13.29 13.86
CA THR A 58 1.35 13.53 15.09
C THR A 58 0.38 13.98 16.17
N ASP A 59 0.60 13.51 17.39
CA ASP A 59 -0.13 13.90 18.60
C ASP A 59 -1.59 13.44 18.62
N THR A 60 -2.53 14.25 18.12
CA THR A 60 -3.98 13.99 18.27
C THR A 60 -4.62 13.55 16.95
N PHE A 61 -5.43 12.49 16.99
CA PHE A 61 -6.20 12.04 15.84
C PHE A 61 -7.37 13.00 15.58
N PRO A 62 -7.49 13.61 14.39
CA PRO A 62 -8.54 14.59 14.10
C PRO A 62 -9.95 14.00 14.18
N LEU A 63 -10.88 14.73 14.80
CA LEU A 63 -12.26 14.26 14.99
C LEU A 63 -12.97 13.93 13.67
N TRP A 64 -12.84 14.80 12.67
CA TRP A 64 -13.45 14.58 11.35
C TRP A 64 -12.94 13.31 10.65
N LEU A 65 -11.68 12.90 10.90
CA LEU A 65 -11.16 11.62 10.39
C LEU A 65 -11.75 10.45 11.14
N SER A 66 -12.02 10.59 12.44
CA SER A 66 -12.72 9.57 13.22
C SER A 66 -14.14 9.36 12.72
N ASP A 67 -14.83 10.45 12.41
CA ASP A 67 -16.19 10.39 11.85
C ASP A 67 -16.15 9.73 10.47
N MET A 68 -15.24 10.14 9.59
CA MET A 68 -15.06 9.52 8.27
C MET A 68 -14.76 8.02 8.34
N VAL A 69 -13.84 7.60 9.24
CA VAL A 69 -13.50 6.18 9.44
C VAL A 69 -14.73 5.38 9.85
N ARG A 70 -15.58 5.94 10.72
CA ARG A 70 -16.81 5.29 11.20
C ARG A 70 -17.89 5.26 10.12
N GLU A 71 -18.13 6.37 9.42
CA GLU A 71 -19.17 6.48 8.40
C GLU A 71 -18.90 5.59 7.18
N LEU A 72 -17.63 5.44 6.80
CA LEU A 72 -17.21 4.57 5.71
C LEU A 72 -16.96 3.11 6.15
N ASP A 73 -17.27 2.76 7.41
CA ASP A 73 -17.05 1.44 8.01
C ASP A 73 -15.63 0.89 7.77
N LEU A 74 -14.62 1.75 7.93
CA LEU A 74 -13.23 1.38 7.63
C LEU A 74 -12.67 0.50 8.74
N VAL A 75 -12.19 -0.68 8.35
CA VAL A 75 -11.53 -1.62 9.26
C VAL A 75 -10.04 -1.34 9.32
N ARG A 76 -9.51 -1.14 10.53
CA ARG A 76 -8.07 -1.03 10.75
C ARG A 76 -7.40 -2.38 10.54
N VAL A 77 -6.51 -2.46 9.55
CA VAL A 77 -5.75 -3.68 9.23
C VAL A 77 -4.25 -3.41 9.17
N ARG A 78 -3.45 -4.47 9.28
CA ARG A 78 -2.03 -4.45 8.93
C ARG A 78 -1.92 -4.72 7.42
N SER A 79 -1.23 -3.86 6.68
CA SER A 79 -1.02 -4.06 5.23
C SER A 79 0.47 -3.98 4.85
N PRO A 80 1.30 -4.95 5.31
CA PRO A 80 2.71 -5.02 4.94
C PRO A 80 2.85 -5.42 3.46
N LYS A 81 3.10 -4.44 2.58
CA LYS A 81 3.15 -4.68 1.12
C LYS A 81 4.16 -5.77 0.74
N TYR A 82 5.32 -5.81 1.41
CA TYR A 82 6.36 -6.81 1.14
C TYR A 82 5.93 -8.23 1.50
N VAL A 83 5.46 -8.45 2.73
CA VAL A 83 5.03 -9.79 3.19
C VAL A 83 3.90 -10.30 2.30
N ARG A 84 2.90 -9.46 2.00
CA ARG A 84 1.81 -9.82 1.08
C ARG A 84 2.31 -10.19 -0.32
N SER A 85 3.39 -9.56 -0.79
CA SER A 85 4.02 -9.89 -2.06
C SER A 85 4.74 -11.24 -2.02
N VAL A 86 5.45 -11.53 -0.94
CA VAL A 86 6.05 -12.85 -0.72
C VAL A 86 4.98 -13.94 -0.67
N ASP A 87 3.90 -13.73 0.08
CA ASP A 87 2.80 -14.68 0.22
C ASP A 87 2.13 -14.94 -1.15
N ALA A 88 1.91 -13.89 -1.94
CA ALA A 88 1.32 -14.02 -3.28
C ALA A 88 2.23 -14.78 -4.25
N LEU A 89 3.54 -14.50 -4.24
CA LEU A 89 4.50 -15.25 -5.06
C LEU A 89 4.56 -16.72 -4.63
N SER A 90 4.57 -16.98 -3.32
CA SER A 90 4.57 -18.34 -2.76
C SER A 90 3.31 -19.11 -3.15
N ALA A 91 2.13 -18.48 -3.07
CA ALA A 91 0.87 -19.09 -3.49
C ALA A 91 0.82 -19.43 -4.99
N LEU A 92 1.57 -18.69 -5.81
CA LEU A 92 1.73 -18.95 -7.25
C LEU A 92 2.85 -19.97 -7.57
N GLY A 93 3.49 -20.56 -6.55
CA GLY A 93 4.63 -21.48 -6.74
C GLY A 93 5.93 -20.79 -7.17
N ILE A 94 5.98 -19.45 -7.08
CA ILE A 94 7.16 -18.66 -7.41
C ILE A 94 8.02 -18.52 -6.14
N GLY A 95 8.98 -19.43 -5.97
CA GLY A 95 9.85 -19.47 -4.79
C GLY A 95 10.76 -18.24 -4.64
N LEU A 96 11.04 -17.88 -3.38
CA LEU A 96 12.21 -17.10 -3.00
C LEU A 96 13.41 -18.07 -3.04
N ALA A 97 14.23 -17.96 -4.08
CA ALA A 97 15.49 -18.70 -4.18
C ALA A 97 16.59 -17.97 -3.42
#